data_AF-A0A094KRJ6-F1
#
_entry.id   AF-A0A094KRJ6-F1
#
_cell.length_a   1.000
_cell.length_b   1.000
_cell.length_c   1.000
_cell.angle_alpha   90.00
_cell.angle_beta   90.00
_cell.angle_gamma   90.00
#
_symmetry.space_group_name_H-M   'P 1'
#
loop_
_entity.id
_entity.type
_entity.pdbx_description
1 polymer ?
#
loop_
_entity_poly.entity_id
_entity_poly.type
_entity_poly.pdbx_seq_one_letter_code
_entity_poly.pdbx_strand_id
1 'polypeptide(L)'
;QPLDVSCFSPLKALYGKQIKKMMRMQITHITKDDFFDTFLKAFNIAMTENNVRAGFRATGLVPLNPEAVLSQLDPKPMTPSPPNTRPGTAQSWVTKTPTTASEITQQSTTIKNKIARHQYSSPTHMYDVIDAQARGMLKMAHKLVLMRAELKDLRTANEVLSKRRRAKKVRLRVGGSLSMQEAEDLITKKDVDEQLKEETSRGDRRMEGVQLSA
;
A
#
# COMPACT_ATOMS: atom_id res chain seq x y z
N GLN A 1 26.56 17.56 -1.94
CA GLN A 1 26.76 17.37 -3.40
C GLN A 1 25.40 17.51 -4.11
N PRO A 2 25.33 17.77 -5.44
CA PRO A 2 24.07 18.07 -6.15
C PRO A 2 22.96 17.04 -6.00
N LEU A 3 23.31 15.76 -5.90
CA LEU A 3 22.35 14.67 -5.73
C LEU A 3 21.76 14.61 -4.31
N ASP A 4 22.52 15.02 -3.29
CA ASP A 4 22.04 15.04 -1.90
C ASP A 4 20.90 16.03 -1.71
N VAL A 5 21.02 17.20 -2.34
CA VAL A 5 20.05 18.30 -2.21
C VAL A 5 18.79 18.10 -3.04
N SER A 6 18.79 17.18 -4.01
CA SER A 6 17.70 17.08 -5.00
C SER A 6 17.12 15.67 -5.16
N CYS A 7 17.94 14.65 -5.36
CA CYS A 7 17.47 13.32 -5.77
C CYS A 7 17.34 12.35 -4.60
N PHE A 8 18.31 12.35 -3.67
CA PHE A 8 18.33 11.36 -2.58
C PHE A 8 17.24 11.60 -1.54
N SER A 9 16.85 12.85 -1.31
CA SER A 9 15.75 13.18 -0.39
C SER A 9 14.40 12.64 -0.89
N PRO A 10 13.96 12.91 -2.14
CA PRO A 10 12.79 12.25 -2.73
C PRO A 10 12.90 10.73 -2.80
N LEU A 11 14.07 10.19 -3.17
CA LEU A 11 14.29 8.74 -3.23
C LEU A 11 14.02 8.07 -1.88
N LYS A 12 14.61 8.61 -0.80
CA LYS A 12 14.42 8.14 0.57
C LYS A 12 12.95 8.22 0.98
N ALA A 13 12.27 9.32 0.65
CA ALA A 13 10.86 9.52 0.98
C ALA A 13 9.94 8.52 0.25
N LEU A 14 10.16 8.32 -1.06
CA LEU A 14 9.39 7.41 -1.89
C LEU A 14 9.61 5.95 -1.49
N TYR A 15 10.86 5.55 -1.30
CA TYR A 15 11.18 4.21 -0.80
C TYR A 15 10.56 3.98 0.58
N GLY A 16 10.73 4.95 1.50
CA GLY A 16 10.11 4.89 2.83
C GLY A 16 8.58 4.78 2.78
N LYS A 17 7.92 5.43 1.82
CA LYS A 17 6.47 5.28 1.58
C LYS A 17 6.11 3.85 1.17
N GLN A 18 6.90 3.22 0.31
CA GLN A 18 6.66 1.83 -0.11
C GLN A 18 6.86 0.85 1.06
N ILE A 19 7.91 1.04 1.85
CA ILE A 19 8.14 0.21 3.05
C ILE A 19 6.99 0.37 4.05
N LYS A 20 6.53 1.59 4.31
CA LYS A 20 5.34 1.82 5.16
C LYS A 20 4.09 1.13 4.61
N LYS A 21 3.91 1.10 3.28
CA LYS A 21 2.80 0.36 2.65
C LYS A 21 2.93 -1.14 2.90
N MET A 22 4.12 -1.71 2.71
CA MET A 22 4.37 -3.13 2.98
C MET A 22 4.13 -3.52 4.44
N MET A 23 4.58 -2.69 5.38
CA MET A 23 4.32 -2.89 6.81
C MET A 23 2.83 -2.90 7.14
N ARG A 24 2.03 -1.99 6.54
CA ARG A 24 0.57 -1.99 6.70
C ARG A 24 -0.09 -3.27 6.18
N MET A 25 0.50 -3.87 5.15
CA MET A 25 0.08 -5.18 4.61
C MET A 25 0.60 -6.38 5.41
N GLN A 26 1.14 -6.17 6.62
CA GLN A 26 1.74 -7.20 7.48
C GLN A 26 2.95 -7.92 6.85
N ILE A 27 3.58 -7.31 5.84
CA ILE A 27 4.87 -7.79 5.31
C ILE A 27 5.97 -7.19 6.17
N THR A 28 6.42 -7.97 7.16
CA THR A 28 7.42 -7.55 8.15
C THR A 28 8.86 -7.84 7.72
N HIS A 29 9.05 -8.76 6.77
CA HIS A 29 10.37 -9.14 6.26
C HIS A 29 10.48 -8.80 4.76
N ILE A 30 11.44 -7.95 4.42
CA ILE A 30 11.72 -7.52 3.05
C ILE A 30 12.81 -8.43 2.47
N THR A 31 12.51 -9.16 1.40
CA THR A 31 13.52 -9.95 0.69
C THR A 31 14.35 -9.09 -0.26
N LYS A 32 15.42 -9.64 -0.85
CA LYS A 32 16.18 -8.95 -1.90
C LYS A 32 15.29 -8.60 -3.09
N ASP A 33 14.40 -9.49 -3.49
CA ASP A 33 13.46 -9.24 -4.60
C ASP A 33 12.51 -8.08 -4.28
N ASP A 34 12.01 -8.03 -3.04
CA ASP A 34 11.19 -6.91 -2.56
C ASP A 34 11.97 -5.60 -2.57
N PHE A 35 13.22 -5.62 -2.11
CA PHE A 35 14.08 -4.46 -2.12
C PHE A 35 14.30 -3.93 -3.54
N PHE A 36 14.74 -4.78 -4.48
CA PHE A 36 15.04 -4.32 -5.83
C PHE A 36 13.80 -3.82 -6.56
N ASP A 37 12.66 -4.50 -6.43
CA ASP A 37 11.40 -4.03 -7.05
C ASP A 37 10.95 -2.69 -6.47
N THR A 38 10.95 -2.54 -5.14
CA THR A 38 10.52 -1.30 -4.48
C THR A 38 11.50 -0.15 -4.68
N PHE A 39 12.80 -0.43 -4.63
CA PHE A 39 13.87 0.53 -4.84
C PHE A 39 13.86 1.03 -6.29
N LEU A 40 13.79 0.13 -7.29
CA LEU A 40 13.79 0.52 -8.70
C LEU A 40 12.59 1.42 -9.03
N LYS A 41 11.41 1.11 -8.47
CA LYS A 41 10.23 1.99 -8.59
C LYS A 41 10.48 3.37 -8.00
N ALA A 42 11.04 3.45 -6.79
CA ALA A 42 11.34 4.72 -6.15
C ALA A 42 12.46 5.49 -6.90
N PHE A 43 13.45 4.78 -7.41
CA PHE A 43 14.57 5.30 -8.19
C PHE A 43 14.09 5.95 -9.48
N ASN A 44 13.28 5.27 -10.28
CA ASN A 44 12.78 5.83 -11.55
C ASN A 44 11.93 7.09 -11.37
N ILE A 45 11.27 7.24 -10.21
CA ILE A 45 10.49 8.44 -9.88
C ILE A 45 11.39 9.57 -9.35
N ALA A 46 12.41 9.24 -8.55
CA ALA A 46 13.27 10.23 -7.91
C ALA A 46 14.41 10.72 -8.83
N MET A 47 14.94 9.84 -9.67
CA MET A 47 16.13 10.09 -10.49
C MET A 47 15.76 10.62 -11.87
N THR A 48 15.04 11.75 -11.88
CA THR A 48 14.62 12.42 -13.12
C THR A 48 15.62 13.50 -13.52
N GLU A 49 15.68 13.81 -14.82
CA GLU A 49 16.52 14.89 -15.34
C GLU A 49 16.21 16.23 -14.67
N ASN A 50 14.93 16.52 -14.41
CA ASN A 50 14.51 17.73 -13.72
C ASN A 50 15.07 17.81 -12.29
N ASN A 51 15.05 16.71 -11.54
CA ASN A 51 15.61 16.68 -10.20
C ASN A 51 17.13 16.85 -10.23
N VAL A 52 17.82 16.20 -11.17
CA VAL A 52 19.27 16.35 -11.35
C VAL A 52 19.62 17.80 -11.65
N ARG A 53 19.01 18.41 -12.69
CA ARG A 53 19.23 19.82 -13.04
C ARG A 53 18.92 20.76 -11.87
N ALA A 54 17.84 20.51 -11.14
CA ALA A 54 17.50 21.29 -9.95
C ALA A 54 18.59 21.19 -8.87
N GLY A 55 19.19 20.02 -8.67
CA GLY A 55 20.32 19.84 -7.75
C GLY A 55 21.57 20.61 -8.15
N PHE A 56 21.93 20.59 -9.44
CA PHE A 56 23.07 21.37 -9.95
C PHE A 56 22.82 22.88 -9.85
N ARG A 57 21.58 23.32 -10.05
CA ARG A 57 21.18 24.73 -9.85
C ARG A 57 21.22 25.11 -8.36
N ALA A 58 20.71 24.25 -7.48
CA ALA A 58 20.66 24.50 -6.03
C ALA A 58 22.06 24.50 -5.38
N THR A 59 23.01 23.79 -5.97
CA THR A 59 24.43 23.83 -5.56
C THR A 59 25.23 24.92 -6.25
N GLY A 60 24.60 25.74 -7.10
CA GLY A 60 25.27 26.83 -7.79
C GLY A 60 26.34 26.37 -8.77
N LEU A 61 26.29 25.13 -9.26
CA LEU A 61 27.27 24.61 -10.23
C LEU A 61 26.84 24.87 -11.67
N VAL A 62 25.54 24.73 -11.96
CA VAL A 62 25.00 24.92 -13.32
C VAL A 62 23.66 25.67 -13.28
N PRO A 63 23.62 26.93 -13.77
CA PRO A 63 24.77 27.80 -14.06
C PRO A 63 25.62 28.06 -12.80
N LEU A 64 26.88 28.45 -12.98
CA LEU A 64 27.76 28.78 -11.86
C LEU A 64 27.20 29.98 -11.09
N ASN A 65 26.82 29.78 -9.83
CA ASN A 65 26.27 30.79 -8.94
C ASN A 65 26.68 30.50 -7.48
N PRO A 66 27.82 31.04 -7.01
CA PRO A 66 28.32 30.82 -5.65
C PRO A 66 27.32 31.26 -4.55
N GLU A 67 26.55 32.31 -4.80
CA GLU A 67 25.57 32.86 -3.84
C GLU A 67 24.50 31.84 -3.44
N ALA A 68 24.14 30.90 -4.33
CA ALA A 68 23.14 29.87 -4.05
C ALA A 68 23.52 28.95 -2.87
N VAL A 69 24.83 28.80 -2.61
CA VAL A 69 25.36 28.02 -1.47
C VAL A 69 25.60 28.94 -0.28
N LEU A 70 26.17 30.13 -0.51
CA LEU A 70 26.50 31.09 0.56
C LEU A 70 25.25 31.53 1.32
N SER A 71 24.12 31.75 0.64
CA SER A 71 22.86 32.15 1.29
C SER A 71 22.26 31.05 2.18
N GLN A 72 22.72 29.80 2.09
CA GLN A 72 22.24 28.69 2.92
C GLN A 72 23.12 28.44 4.16
N LEU A 73 24.31 29.05 4.22
CA LEU A 73 25.27 28.90 5.33
C LEU A 73 24.94 29.80 6.54
N ASP A 74 24.02 30.75 6.39
CA ASP A 74 23.46 31.56 7.47
C ASP A 74 22.06 31.05 7.85
N PRO A 75 21.95 29.94 8.61
CA PRO A 75 20.66 29.46 9.07
C PRO A 75 20.12 30.44 10.11
N LYS A 76 19.23 31.34 9.71
CA LYS A 76 18.36 32.04 10.68
C LYS A 76 17.49 30.95 11.34
N PRO A 77 17.60 30.71 12.66
CA PRO A 77 16.78 29.71 13.32
C PRO A 77 15.31 30.13 13.24
N MET A 78 14.58 29.47 12.34
CA MET A 78 13.14 29.67 12.19
C MET A 78 12.45 28.60 13.03
N THR A 79 12.24 28.91 14.30
CA THR A 79 11.46 28.05 15.21
C THR A 79 10.00 28.06 14.70
N PRO A 80 9.45 26.92 14.24
CA PRO A 80 8.04 26.88 13.88
C PRO A 80 7.21 27.17 15.14
N SER A 81 6.34 28.17 15.08
CA SER A 81 5.45 28.49 16.20
C SER A 81 4.54 27.29 16.48
N PRO A 82 4.35 26.90 17.76
CA PRO A 82 3.51 25.77 18.11
C PRO A 82 2.05 26.02 17.68
N PRO A 83 1.35 25.00 17.16
CA PRO A 83 -0.07 25.12 16.84
C PRO A 83 -0.87 25.36 18.11
N ASN A 84 -1.46 26.55 18.24
CA ASN A 84 -2.44 26.85 19.27
C ASN A 84 -3.70 25.99 19.05
N THR A 85 -3.77 24.86 19.75
CA THR A 85 -5.00 24.07 19.81
C THR A 85 -5.48 24.06 21.26
N ARG A 86 -6.48 24.89 21.56
CA ARG A 86 -7.25 24.84 22.81
C ARG A 86 -8.25 23.67 22.71
N PRO A 87 -8.25 22.69 23.63
CA PRO A 87 -9.36 21.76 23.77
C PRO A 87 -10.51 22.50 24.44
N GLY A 88 -11.51 22.92 23.66
CA GLY A 88 -12.77 23.42 24.19
C GLY A 88 -13.63 22.27 24.69
N THR A 89 -13.92 22.24 25.98
CA THR A 89 -14.93 21.38 26.60
C THR A 89 -16.34 21.89 26.27
N ALA A 90 -17.11 21.07 25.58
CA ALA A 90 -18.56 20.98 25.74
C ALA A 90 -19.00 19.56 25.36
N GLN A 91 -19.45 18.77 26.34
CA GLN A 91 -20.10 17.49 26.10
C GLN A 91 -21.48 17.73 25.47
N SER A 92 -21.48 17.96 24.16
CA SER A 92 -22.68 17.90 23.32
C SER A 92 -22.87 16.45 22.88
N TRP A 93 -23.75 15.73 23.59
CA TRP A 93 -24.36 14.43 23.25
C TRP A 93 -23.72 13.70 22.05
N VAL A 94 -22.52 13.12 22.27
CA VAL A 94 -21.87 12.28 21.26
C VAL A 94 -22.46 10.89 21.39
N THR A 95 -23.31 10.49 20.45
CA THR A 95 -23.63 9.07 20.26
C THR A 95 -22.32 8.33 20.02
N LYS A 96 -21.86 7.59 21.05
CA LYS A 96 -20.71 6.70 20.92
C LYS A 96 -20.97 5.71 19.79
N THR A 97 -19.92 5.41 19.03
CA THR A 97 -20.02 4.54 17.85
C THR A 97 -20.50 3.17 18.31
N PRO A 98 -21.63 2.65 17.79
CA PRO A 98 -22.00 1.27 18.03
C PRO A 98 -20.95 0.37 17.37
N THR A 99 -20.17 -0.33 18.17
CA THR A 99 -19.08 -1.21 17.73
C THR A 99 -19.56 -2.60 17.33
N THR A 100 -20.80 -2.91 17.73
CA THR A 100 -21.40 -4.24 17.62
C THR A 100 -22.79 -4.12 16.97
N ALA A 101 -23.21 -5.10 16.18
CA ALA A 101 -24.54 -5.14 15.57
C ALA A 101 -25.69 -4.98 16.59
N SER A 102 -25.49 -5.46 17.82
CA SER A 102 -26.43 -5.28 18.95
C SER A 102 -26.53 -3.83 19.43
N GLU A 103 -25.45 -3.05 19.36
CA GLU A 103 -25.47 -1.64 19.76
C GLU A 103 -26.25 -0.78 18.74
N ILE A 104 -26.30 -1.21 17.48
CA ILE A 104 -27.11 -0.58 16.42
C ILE A 104 -28.61 -0.74 16.74
N THR A 105 -29.04 -1.95 17.11
CA THR A 105 -30.45 -2.20 17.44
C THR A 105 -30.85 -1.49 18.73
N GLN A 106 -29.94 -1.36 19.70
CA GLN A 106 -30.18 -0.61 20.93
C GLN A 106 -30.30 0.91 20.69
N GLN A 107 -29.46 1.49 19.84
CA GLN A 107 -29.57 2.90 19.44
C GLN A 107 -30.84 3.16 18.64
N SER A 108 -31.18 2.27 17.70
CA SER A 108 -32.45 2.33 16.94
C SER A 108 -33.67 2.29 17.86
N THR A 109 -33.66 1.41 18.87
CA THR A 109 -34.73 1.31 19.88
C THR A 109 -34.83 2.57 20.74
N THR A 110 -33.70 3.16 21.12
CA THR A 110 -33.65 4.41 21.89
C THR A 110 -34.22 5.59 21.09
N ILE A 111 -33.92 5.66 19.79
CA ILE A 111 -34.47 6.66 18.86
C ILE A 111 -35.98 6.47 18.70
N LYS A 112 -36.44 5.25 18.44
CA LYS A 112 -37.88 4.92 18.32
C LYS A 112 -38.65 5.28 19.59
N ASN A 113 -38.11 4.97 20.77
CA ASN A 113 -38.74 5.30 22.04
C ASN A 113 -38.81 6.80 22.31
N LYS A 114 -37.82 7.58 21.87
CA LYS A 114 -37.85 9.05 21.94
C LYS A 114 -38.89 9.65 20.99
N ILE A 115 -39.02 9.11 19.78
CA ILE A 115 -40.05 9.51 18.81
C ILE A 115 -41.45 9.20 19.36
N ALA A 116 -41.65 8.00 19.92
CA ALA A 116 -42.94 7.59 20.47
C ALA A 116 -43.40 8.42 21.67
N ARG A 117 -42.47 8.99 22.45
CA ARG A 117 -42.75 9.83 23.63
C ARG A 117 -42.86 11.33 23.31
N HIS A 118 -42.66 11.73 22.06
CA HIS A 118 -42.69 13.13 21.68
C HIS A 118 -44.15 13.60 21.53
N GLN A 119 -44.67 14.31 22.53
CA GLN A 119 -45.94 15.03 22.46
C GLN A 119 -45.68 16.54 22.57
N TYR A 120 -46.08 17.29 21.52
CA TYR A 120 -46.21 18.75 21.48
C TYR A 120 -44.96 19.65 21.71
N SER A 121 -43.74 19.20 21.42
CA SER A 121 -42.54 20.07 21.36
C SER A 121 -42.07 20.39 19.92
N SER A 122 -41.20 21.39 19.76
CA SER A 122 -40.71 21.87 18.44
C SER A 122 -40.02 20.76 17.61
N PRO A 123 -40.24 20.68 16.28
CA PRO A 123 -39.64 19.68 15.37
C PRO A 123 -38.11 19.59 15.40
N THR A 124 -37.42 20.61 15.93
CA THR A 124 -35.96 20.72 16.00
C THR A 124 -35.28 19.48 16.61
N HIS A 125 -35.84 18.89 17.67
CA HIS A 125 -35.24 17.71 18.32
C HIS A 125 -35.29 16.45 17.44
N MET A 126 -36.20 16.37 16.45
CA MET A 126 -36.23 15.26 15.50
C MET A 126 -35.17 15.40 14.40
N TYR A 127 -34.92 16.62 13.91
CA TYR A 127 -33.87 16.88 12.93
C TYR A 127 -32.48 16.55 13.50
N ASP A 128 -32.22 16.88 14.76
CA ASP A 128 -30.95 16.55 15.42
C ASP A 128 -30.67 15.04 15.47
N VAL A 129 -31.71 14.23 15.65
CA VAL A 129 -31.60 12.77 15.69
C VAL A 129 -31.32 12.19 14.32
N ILE A 130 -32.01 12.66 13.29
CA ILE A 130 -31.78 12.26 11.89
C ILE A 130 -30.38 12.67 11.44
N ASP A 131 -29.96 13.89 11.78
CA ASP A 131 -28.64 14.41 11.50
C ASP A 131 -27.54 13.61 12.20
N ALA A 132 -27.76 13.23 13.47
CA ALA A 132 -26.83 12.38 14.20
C ALA A 132 -26.71 10.99 13.53
N GLN A 133 -27.83 10.41 13.08
CA GLN A 133 -27.84 9.15 12.34
C GLN A 133 -27.10 9.29 10.99
N ALA A 134 -27.36 10.35 10.23
CA ALA A 134 -26.68 10.63 8.96
C ALA A 134 -25.17 10.78 9.16
N ARG A 135 -24.73 11.51 10.19
CA ARG A 135 -23.32 11.62 10.58
C ARG A 135 -22.72 10.26 10.96
N GLY A 136 -23.47 9.42 11.67
CA GLY A 136 -23.07 8.05 12.01
C GLY A 136 -22.88 7.17 10.78
N MET A 137 -23.86 7.16 9.87
CA MET A 137 -23.80 6.41 8.61
C MET A 137 -22.66 6.88 7.72
N LEU A 138 -22.44 8.19 7.60
CA LEU A 138 -21.33 8.77 6.84
C LEU A 138 -19.98 8.29 7.38
N LYS A 139 -19.79 8.30 8.70
CA LYS A 139 -18.56 7.80 9.33
C LYS A 139 -18.37 6.29 9.11
N MET A 140 -19.45 5.49 9.16
CA MET A 140 -19.38 4.05 8.84
C MET A 140 -19.03 3.82 7.38
N ALA A 141 -19.64 4.55 6.45
CA ALA A 141 -19.33 4.45 5.02
C ALA A 141 -17.86 4.77 4.76
N HIS A 142 -17.33 5.82 5.38
CA HIS A 142 -15.91 6.16 5.30
C HIS A 142 -15.01 5.02 5.82
N LYS A 143 -15.31 4.48 7.00
CA LYS A 143 -14.58 3.33 7.57
C LYS A 143 -14.67 2.09 6.67
N LEU A 144 -15.83 1.80 6.10
CA LEU A 144 -16.03 0.68 5.18
C LEU A 144 -15.19 0.84 3.91
N VAL A 145 -15.07 2.05 3.36
CA VAL A 145 -14.20 2.32 2.21
C VAL A 145 -12.73 2.06 2.57
N LEU A 146 -12.27 2.55 3.72
CA LEU A 146 -10.90 2.30 4.21
C LEU A 146 -10.64 0.80 4.42
N MET A 147 -11.52 0.10 5.13
CA MET A 147 -11.40 -1.34 5.37
C MET A 147 -11.42 -2.16 4.08
N ARG A 148 -12.26 -1.79 3.10
CA ARG A 148 -12.27 -2.46 1.79
C ARG A 148 -10.95 -2.26 1.04
N ALA A 149 -10.36 -1.07 1.11
CA ALA A 149 -9.05 -0.81 0.52
C ALA A 149 -7.95 -1.65 1.19
N GLU A 150 -7.93 -1.71 2.52
CA GLU A 150 -6.99 -2.55 3.29
C GLU A 150 -7.16 -4.04 2.99
N LEU A 151 -8.40 -4.54 2.92
CA LEU A 151 -8.67 -5.94 2.57
C LEU A 151 -8.19 -6.29 1.16
N LYS A 152 -8.34 -5.37 0.20
CA LYS A 152 -7.81 -5.56 -1.16
C LYS A 152 -6.29 -5.66 -1.14
N ASP A 153 -5.62 -4.73 -0.48
CA ASP A 153 -4.17 -4.71 -0.36
C ASP A 153 -3.65 -6.01 0.31
N LEU A 154 -4.25 -6.43 1.44
CA LEU A 154 -3.88 -7.67 2.14
C LEU A 154 -4.08 -8.91 1.28
N ARG A 155 -5.17 -9.00 0.51
CA ARG A 155 -5.41 -10.11 -0.41
C ARG A 155 -4.32 -10.20 -1.49
N THR A 156 -3.97 -9.07 -2.10
CA THR A 156 -2.90 -9.04 -3.12
C THR A 156 -1.54 -9.44 -2.54
N ALA A 157 -1.21 -8.95 -1.34
CA ALA A 157 0.01 -9.32 -0.65
C ALA A 157 0.06 -10.83 -0.33
N ASN A 158 -1.04 -11.39 0.18
CA ASN A 158 -1.15 -12.82 0.47
C ASN A 158 -1.03 -13.69 -0.78
N GLU A 159 -1.57 -13.25 -1.92
CA GLU A 159 -1.42 -13.97 -3.18
C GLU A 159 0.05 -14.07 -3.60
N VAL A 160 0.79 -12.94 -3.55
CA VAL A 160 2.23 -12.92 -3.85
C VAL A 160 3.01 -13.81 -2.89
N LEU A 161 2.74 -13.73 -1.59
CA LEU A 161 3.38 -14.58 -0.58
C LEU A 161 3.04 -16.06 -0.77
N SER A 162 1.80 -16.39 -1.12
CA SER A 162 1.36 -17.76 -1.40
C SER A 162 2.07 -18.33 -2.63
N LYS A 163 2.16 -17.56 -3.72
CA LYS A 163 2.94 -17.92 -4.92
C LYS A 163 4.41 -18.18 -4.56
N ARG A 164 5.02 -17.31 -3.76
CA ARG A 164 6.41 -17.49 -3.27
C ARG A 164 6.58 -18.75 -2.42
N ARG A 165 5.63 -19.07 -1.54
CA ARG A 165 5.67 -20.28 -0.70
C ARG A 165 5.50 -21.55 -1.54
N ARG A 166 4.69 -21.49 -2.60
CA ARG A 166 4.43 -22.62 -3.53
C ARG A 166 5.57 -22.81 -4.54
N ALA A 167 6.33 -21.77 -4.86
CA ALA A 167 7.52 -21.87 -5.69
C ALA A 167 8.52 -22.83 -5.01
N LYS A 168 8.82 -23.93 -5.69
CA LYS A 168 9.74 -24.97 -5.20
C LYS A 168 11.11 -24.31 -4.97
N LYS A 169 11.61 -24.32 -3.72
CA LYS A 169 12.99 -23.90 -3.41
C LYS A 169 13.96 -24.91 -4.00
N VAL A 170 14.29 -24.78 -5.28
CA VAL A 170 15.40 -25.51 -5.88
C VAL A 170 16.67 -24.91 -5.28
N ARG A 171 17.31 -25.63 -4.36
CA ARG A 171 18.70 -25.34 -4.02
C ARG A 171 19.48 -25.49 -5.31
N LEU A 172 20.05 -24.38 -5.80
CA LEU A 172 21.14 -24.43 -6.76
C LEU A 172 22.32 -25.07 -6.04
N ARG A 173 22.35 -26.40 -5.99
CA ARG A 173 23.58 -27.14 -5.71
C ARG A 173 24.46 -26.88 -6.92
N VAL A 174 25.48 -26.06 -6.70
CA VAL A 174 26.88 -26.22 -7.13
C VAL A 174 27.45 -24.82 -7.31
N GLY A 175 28.28 -24.40 -6.34
CA GLY A 175 29.16 -23.24 -6.45
C GLY A 175 30.35 -23.60 -7.34
N GLY A 176 30.06 -23.88 -8.60
CA GLY A 176 31.04 -24.06 -9.68
C GLY A 176 30.66 -23.14 -10.83
N SER A 177 31.66 -22.68 -11.59
CA SER A 177 31.44 -21.95 -12.83
C SER A 177 30.80 -22.88 -13.84
N LEU A 178 29.49 -22.73 -14.07
CA LEU A 178 28.76 -23.44 -15.12
C LEU A 178 29.37 -23.05 -16.48
N SER A 179 29.84 -24.03 -17.25
CA SER A 179 30.31 -23.79 -18.61
C SER A 179 29.14 -23.39 -19.53
N MET A 180 29.39 -22.59 -20.57
CA MET A 180 28.37 -22.23 -21.57
C MET A 180 27.71 -23.47 -22.18
N GLN A 181 28.49 -24.53 -22.43
CA GLN A 181 27.99 -25.80 -22.97
C GLN A 181 27.01 -26.49 -22.01
N GLU A 182 27.35 -26.51 -20.72
CA GLU A 182 26.49 -27.10 -19.68
C GLU A 182 25.19 -26.28 -19.48
N ALA A 183 25.25 -24.98 -19.71
CA ALA A 183 24.07 -24.11 -19.71
C ALA A 183 23.12 -24.44 -20.88
N GLU A 184 23.66 -24.63 -22.08
CA GLU A 184 22.89 -25.02 -23.28
C GLU A 184 22.26 -26.40 -23.10
N ASP A 185 23.00 -27.36 -22.55
CA ASP A 185 22.50 -28.71 -22.27
C ASP A 185 21.36 -28.71 -21.22
N LEU A 186 21.43 -27.82 -20.22
CA LEU A 186 20.35 -27.67 -19.24
C LEU A 186 19.10 -27.04 -19.83
N ILE A 187 19.25 -26.09 -20.77
CA ILE A 187 18.12 -25.47 -21.48
C ILE A 187 17.43 -26.51 -22.36
N THR A 188 18.19 -27.23 -23.18
CA THR A 188 17.64 -28.26 -24.07
C THR A 188 16.94 -29.37 -23.29
N LYS A 189 17.52 -29.85 -22.19
CA LYS A 189 16.87 -30.84 -21.32
C LYS A 189 15.56 -30.34 -20.74
N LYS A 190 15.50 -29.07 -20.33
CA LYS A 190 14.29 -28.47 -19.79
C LYS A 190 13.19 -28.34 -20.85
N ASP A 191 13.56 -27.96 -22.08
CA ASP A 191 12.62 -27.87 -23.20
C ASP A 191 12.03 -29.25 -23.56
N VAL A 192 12.85 -30.30 -23.53
CA VAL A 192 12.41 -31.69 -23.74
C VAL A 192 11.47 -32.14 -22.62
N ASP A 193 11.79 -31.86 -21.36
CA ASP A 193 10.93 -32.19 -20.21
C ASP A 193 9.58 -31.43 -20.26
N GLU A 194 9.57 -30.21 -20.80
CA GLU A 194 8.37 -29.39 -20.99
C GLU A 194 7.50 -29.95 -22.12
N GLN A 195 8.11 -30.32 -23.25
CA GLN A 195 7.42 -31.04 -24.34
C GLN A 195 6.82 -32.37 -23.89
N LEU A 196 7.56 -33.19 -23.14
CA LEU A 196 7.09 -34.48 -22.63
C LEU A 196 5.88 -34.32 -21.69
N LYS A 197 5.85 -33.25 -20.88
CA LYS A 197 4.68 -32.92 -20.04
C LYS A 197 3.48 -32.48 -20.85
N GLU A 198 3.69 -31.69 -21.90
CA GLU A 198 2.62 -31.30 -22.79
C GLU A 198 2.03 -32.50 -23.54
N GLU A 199 2.87 -33.41 -24.05
CA GLU A 199 2.44 -34.62 -24.76
C GLU A 199 1.70 -35.60 -23.84
N THR A 200 2.20 -35.85 -22.63
CA THR A 200 1.49 -36.67 -21.64
C THR A 200 0.13 -36.07 -21.27
N SER A 201 0.04 -34.76 -21.10
CA SER A 201 -1.25 -34.07 -20.85
C SER A 201 -2.22 -34.09 -22.04
N ARG A 202 -1.71 -34.25 -23.27
CA ARG A 202 -2.50 -34.39 -24.50
C ARG A 202 -2.93 -35.84 -24.71
N GLY A 203 -2.11 -36.80 -24.33
CA GLY A 203 -2.41 -38.24 -24.32
C GLY A 203 -3.57 -38.57 -23.40
N ASP A 204 -3.54 -38.07 -22.15
CA ASP A 204 -4.63 -38.28 -21.18
C ASP A 204 -5.97 -37.74 -21.70
N ARG A 205 -5.97 -36.55 -22.31
CA ARG A 205 -7.18 -35.95 -22.90
C ARG A 205 -7.72 -36.72 -24.11
N ARG A 206 -6.86 -37.43 -24.86
CA ARG A 206 -7.29 -38.30 -25.96
C ARG A 206 -7.89 -39.61 -25.45
N MET A 207 -7.37 -40.16 -24.36
CA MET A 207 -7.89 -41.39 -23.76
C MET A 207 -9.27 -41.19 -23.11
N GLU A 208 -9.52 -40.04 -22.48
CA GLU A 208 -10.86 -39.67 -21.96
C GLU A 208 -11.92 -39.50 -23.07
N GLY A 209 -11.53 -39.02 -24.26
CA GLY A 209 -12.44 -38.87 -25.40
C GLY A 209 -12.86 -40.19 -26.07
N VAL A 210 -12.01 -41.22 -25.98
CA VAL A 210 -12.28 -42.54 -26.58
C VAL A 210 -13.21 -43.39 -25.70
N GLN A 211 -13.22 -43.18 -24.37
CA GLN A 211 -14.14 -43.88 -23.45
C GLN A 211 -15.59 -43.35 -23.49
N LEU A 212 -15.83 -42.18 -24.09
CA LEU A 212 -17.17 -41.59 -24.23
C LEU A 212 -17.84 -41.88 -25.60
N SER A 213 -17.21 -42.69 -26.46
CA SER A 213 -17.70 -43.02 -27.81
C SER A 213 -17.91 -44.52 -28.06
N ALA A 214 -18.02 -45.34 -27.02
CA ALA A 214 -18.32 -46.77 -27.10
C ALA A 214 -19.70 -47.09 -26.49
#